data_AF-A0A9D8ALG8-F1
#
_entry.id   AF-A0A9D8ALG8-F1
#
_cell.length_a   1.000
_cell.length_b   1.000
_cell.length_c   1.000
_cell.angle_alpha   90.00
_cell.angle_beta   90.00
_cell.angle_gamma   90.00
#
_symmetry.space_group_name_H-M   'P 1'
#
loop_
_entity.id
_entity.type
_entity.pdbx_description
1 polymer ?
#
loop_
_entity_poly.entity_id
_entity_poly.type
_entity_poly.pdbx_seq_one_letter_code
_entity_poly.pdbx_strand_id
1 'polypeptide(L)'
;MINSYIKLAFRNLVRNKLTSFINIVGLSIAIGGCIFAFLVFNRHFSLDDFHENAEKIFTIENIISAREKNQIWGNSPVPLGPALQKDFPQIERFVRMNQRWITVRSGDNWFNERIHFVDEDFLEMFTFPLKYG
;
A
#
# COMPACT_ATOMS: atom_id res chain seq x y z
N MET A 1 -39.25 -11.01 27.79
CA MET A 1 -38.81 -12.35 27.36
C MET A 1 -37.31 -12.42 27.08
N ILE A 2 -36.73 -11.52 26.26
CA ILE A 2 -35.27 -11.47 25.98
C ILE A 2 -34.39 -11.46 27.24
N ASN A 3 -34.76 -10.71 28.28
CA ASN A 3 -34.03 -10.69 29.55
C ASN A 3 -33.92 -12.06 30.21
N SER A 4 -34.97 -12.89 30.09
CA SER A 4 -34.97 -14.24 30.65
C SER A 4 -34.02 -15.16 29.89
N TYR A 5 -33.98 -15.06 28.56
CA TYR A 5 -33.05 -15.83 27.72
C TYR A 5 -31.59 -15.45 27.95
N ILE A 6 -31.28 -14.16 28.06
CA ILE A 6 -29.93 -13.67 28.36
C ILE A 6 -29.46 -14.19 29.74
N LYS A 7 -30.33 -14.11 30.77
CA LYS A 7 -30.03 -14.61 32.11
C LYS A 7 -29.74 -16.11 32.12
N LEU A 8 -30.48 -16.87 31.33
CA LEU A 8 -30.38 -18.32 31.24
C LEU A 8 -29.11 -18.74 30.48
N ALA A 9 -28.78 -18.05 29.39
CA ALA A 9 -27.52 -18.22 28.65
C ALA A 9 -26.30 -17.93 29.54
N PHE A 10 -26.33 -16.83 30.30
CA PHE A 10 -25.22 -16.49 31.21
C PHE A 10 -25.03 -17.53 32.32
N ARG A 11 -26.11 -18.01 32.95
CA ARG A 11 -26.03 -19.11 33.93
C ARG A 11 -25.44 -20.37 33.31
N ASN A 12 -25.75 -20.66 32.04
CA ASN A 12 -25.21 -21.82 31.34
C ASN A 12 -23.68 -21.68 31.09
N LEU A 13 -23.24 -20.50 30.67
CA LEU A 13 -21.82 -20.19 30.49
C LEU A 13 -21.01 -20.36 31.78
N VAL A 14 -21.55 -19.86 32.91
CA VAL A 14 -20.89 -19.97 34.23
C VAL A 14 -20.91 -21.39 34.77
N ARG A 15 -21.93 -22.19 34.43
CA ARG A 15 -22.02 -23.61 34.83
C ARG A 15 -21.04 -24.49 34.05
N ASN A 16 -20.81 -24.21 32.77
CA ASN A 16 -19.96 -24.99 31.87
C ASN A 16 -18.67 -24.22 31.51
N LYS A 17 -17.87 -23.86 32.52
CA LYS A 17 -16.76 -22.90 32.37
C LYS A 17 -15.69 -23.31 31.36
N LEU A 18 -15.25 -24.58 31.38
CA LEU A 18 -14.17 -25.05 30.52
C LEU A 18 -14.54 -25.01 29.04
N THR A 19 -15.69 -25.59 28.69
CA THR A 19 -16.17 -25.62 27.30
C THR A 19 -16.54 -24.24 26.80
N SER A 20 -17.17 -23.42 27.65
CA SER A 20 -17.47 -22.02 27.33
C SER A 20 -16.20 -21.21 27.08
N PHE A 21 -15.16 -21.40 27.89
CA PHE A 21 -13.87 -20.75 27.69
C PHE A 21 -13.22 -21.13 26.36
N ILE A 22 -13.13 -22.42 26.06
CA ILE A 22 -12.54 -22.91 24.79
C ILE A 22 -13.30 -22.34 23.60
N ASN A 23 -14.63 -22.37 23.61
CA ASN A 23 -15.45 -21.86 22.51
C ASN A 23 -15.33 -20.35 22.34
N ILE A 24 -15.37 -19.58 23.43
CA ILE A 24 -15.25 -18.11 23.37
C ILE A 24 -13.86 -17.71 22.90
N VAL A 25 -12.80 -18.31 23.45
CA VAL A 25 -11.42 -17.98 23.08
C VAL A 25 -11.14 -18.39 21.64
N GLY A 26 -11.53 -19.60 21.23
CA GLY A 26 -11.34 -20.07 19.85
C GLY A 26 -12.05 -19.17 18.83
N LEU A 27 -13.30 -18.81 19.11
CA LEU A 27 -14.07 -17.91 18.25
C LEU A 27 -13.46 -16.50 18.21
N SER A 28 -13.01 -15.99 19.36
CA SER A 28 -12.39 -14.66 19.46
C SER A 28 -11.08 -14.60 18.68
N ILE A 29 -10.25 -15.64 18.75
CA ILE A 29 -8.99 -15.74 17.99
C ILE A 29 -9.29 -15.82 16.49
N ALA A 30 -10.26 -16.64 16.08
CA ALA A 30 -10.63 -16.76 14.66
C ALA A 30 -11.13 -15.42 14.08
N ILE A 31 -12.05 -14.76 14.79
CA ILE A 31 -12.57 -13.44 14.38
C ILE A 31 -11.45 -12.39 14.38
N GLY A 32 -10.63 -12.36 15.44
CA GLY A 32 -9.50 -11.44 15.53
C GLY A 32 -8.49 -11.63 14.40
N GLY A 33 -8.19 -12.88 14.04
CA GLY A 33 -7.33 -13.23 12.90
C GLY A 33 -7.90 -12.75 11.57
N CYS A 34 -9.20 -12.96 11.32
CA CYS A 34 -9.87 -12.47 10.11
C CYS A 34 -9.85 -10.94 10.02
N ILE A 35 -10.13 -10.23 11.13
CA ILE A 35 -10.08 -8.76 11.17
C ILE A 35 -8.65 -8.27 10.93
N PHE A 36 -7.65 -8.89 11.57
CA PHE A 36 -6.26 -8.53 11.39
C PHE A 36 -5.82 -8.69 9.92
N ALA A 37 -6.14 -9.84 9.31
CA ALA A 37 -5.86 -10.09 7.90
C ALA A 37 -6.53 -9.03 7.01
N PHE A 38 -7.82 -8.75 7.24
CA PHE A 38 -8.54 -7.71 6.51
C PHE A 38 -7.90 -6.34 6.64
N LEU A 39 -7.50 -5.92 7.85
CA LEU A 39 -6.85 -4.62 8.06
C LEU A 39 -5.50 -4.53 7.35
N VAL A 40 -4.72 -5.62 7.34
CA VAL A 40 -3.45 -5.69 6.62
C VAL A 40 -3.68 -5.55 5.11
N PHE A 41 -4.62 -6.31 4.55
CA PHE A 41 -4.96 -6.21 3.13
C PHE A 41 -5.49 -4.82 2.77
N ASN A 42 -6.47 -4.31 3.52
CA ASN A 42 -7.04 -3.00 3.28
C ASN A 42 -5.96 -1.92 3.30
N ARG A 43 -5.06 -1.96 4.28
CA ARG A 43 -3.92 -1.05 4.34
C ARG A 43 -3.08 -1.14 3.07
N HIS A 44 -2.74 -2.33 2.58
CA HIS A 44 -1.92 -2.52 1.39
C HIS A 44 -2.56 -1.97 0.12
N PHE A 45 -3.87 -2.17 -0.06
CA PHE A 45 -4.58 -1.65 -1.24
C PHE A 45 -4.84 -0.15 -1.13
N SER A 46 -5.04 0.38 0.07
CA SER A 46 -5.36 1.79 0.28
C SER A 46 -4.14 2.68 0.55
N LEU A 47 -2.91 2.19 0.35
CA LEU A 47 -1.70 2.98 0.66
C LEU A 47 -1.64 4.26 -0.16
N ASP A 48 -1.97 4.17 -1.46
CA ASP A 48 -1.76 5.24 -2.43
C ASP A 48 -3.09 5.85 -2.95
N ASP A 49 -4.23 5.45 -2.37
CA ASP A 49 -5.58 5.91 -2.76
C ASP A 49 -5.85 7.41 -2.46
N PHE A 50 -4.93 8.10 -1.78
CA PHE A 50 -5.09 9.51 -1.45
C PHE A 50 -4.80 10.46 -2.64
N HIS A 51 -4.25 9.94 -3.73
CA HIS A 51 -4.01 10.75 -4.94
C HIS A 51 -5.32 11.00 -5.70
N GLU A 52 -5.65 12.27 -5.97
CA GLU A 52 -6.91 12.66 -6.63
C GLU A 52 -7.10 12.01 -8.01
N ASN A 53 -6.00 11.73 -8.71
CA ASN A 53 -6.00 11.13 -10.05
C ASN A 53 -5.43 9.70 -10.07
N ALA A 54 -5.47 8.97 -8.95
CA ALA A 54 -4.86 7.63 -8.83
C ALA A 54 -5.23 6.67 -9.98
N GLU A 55 -6.50 6.67 -10.42
CA GLU A 55 -7.00 5.80 -11.50
C GLU A 55 -6.40 6.12 -12.89
N LYS A 56 -5.78 7.29 -13.06
CA LYS A 56 -5.19 7.76 -14.32
C LYS A 56 -3.67 7.78 -14.31
N ILE A 57 -3.04 7.37 -13.20
CA ILE A 57 -1.59 7.31 -13.07
C ILE A 57 -1.14 5.89 -13.37
N PHE A 58 -0.26 5.74 -14.36
CA PHE A 58 0.23 4.44 -14.80
C PHE A 58 1.75 4.39 -14.73
N THR A 59 2.29 3.21 -14.38
CA THR A 59 3.72 2.93 -14.46
C THR A 59 4.02 2.19 -15.76
N ILE A 60 5.07 2.61 -16.46
CA ILE A 60 5.51 1.93 -17.67
C ILE A 60 6.35 0.71 -17.28
N GLU A 61 5.88 -0.47 -17.67
CA GLU A 61 6.55 -1.73 -17.44
C GLU A 61 7.09 -2.32 -18.75
N ASN A 62 8.26 -2.96 -18.68
CA ASN A 62 8.86 -3.69 -19.78
C ASN A 62 8.77 -5.20 -19.50
N ILE A 63 8.40 -5.97 -20.53
CA ILE A 63 8.40 -7.43 -20.47
C ILE A 63 9.70 -7.94 -21.08
N ILE A 64 10.54 -8.56 -20.25
CA ILE A 64 11.78 -9.19 -20.68
C ILE A 64 11.53 -10.70 -20.73
N SER A 65 11.55 -11.26 -21.94
CA SER A 65 11.48 -12.71 -22.14
C SER A 65 12.88 -13.30 -22.02
N ALA A 66 13.15 -14.00 -20.91
CA ALA A 66 14.40 -14.72 -20.71
C ALA A 66 14.09 -16.18 -20.35
N ARG A 67 14.70 -17.13 -21.09
CA ARG A 67 14.61 -18.60 -20.82
C ARG A 67 13.20 -19.04 -20.43
N GLU A 68 12.24 -18.87 -21.34
CA GLU A 68 10.87 -19.38 -21.24
C GLU A 68 9.98 -18.75 -20.15
N LYS A 69 10.44 -17.71 -19.46
CA LYS A 69 9.59 -16.90 -18.56
C LYS A 69 9.61 -15.43 -18.96
N ASN A 70 8.42 -14.87 -19.06
CA ASN A 70 8.24 -13.42 -19.14
C ASN A 70 8.47 -12.83 -17.75
N GLN A 71 9.36 -11.87 -17.65
CA GLN A 71 9.57 -11.07 -16.44
C GLN A 71 9.09 -9.65 -16.68
N ILE A 72 8.33 -9.10 -15.75
CA ILE A 72 7.85 -7.72 -15.77
C ILE A 72 8.84 -6.86 -14.98
N TRP A 73 9.32 -5.78 -15.58
CA TRP A 73 10.27 -4.85 -14.97
C TRP A 73 9.72 -3.41 -15.08
N GLY A 74 9.62 -2.70 -13.96
CA GLY A 74 9.18 -1.29 -13.94
C GLY A 74 10.24 -0.27 -14.38
N ASN A 75 11.38 -0.73 -14.93
CA ASN A 75 12.44 0.16 -15.40
C ASN A 75 12.23 0.44 -16.89
N SER A 76 12.34 1.70 -17.29
CA SER A 76 12.20 2.14 -18.68
C SER A 76 13.37 3.02 -19.12
N PRO A 77 13.72 3.05 -20.42
CA PRO A 77 14.71 3.99 -20.94
C PRO A 77 14.27 5.44 -20.66
N VAL A 78 15.20 6.27 -20.20
CA VAL A 78 14.99 7.71 -19.96
C VAL A 78 14.29 8.46 -21.12
N PRO A 79 14.59 8.21 -22.41
CA PRO A 79 13.92 8.93 -23.51
C PRO A 79 12.47 8.46 -23.78
N LEU A 80 12.00 7.38 -23.15
CA LEU A 80 10.68 6.83 -23.44
C LEU A 80 9.54 7.76 -23.01
N GLY A 81 9.63 8.38 -21.83
CA GLY A 81 8.61 9.31 -21.33
C GLY A 81 8.33 10.47 -22.29
N PRO A 82 9.35 11.26 -22.69
CA PRO A 82 9.18 12.33 -23.67
C PRO A 82 8.68 11.86 -25.03
N ALA A 83 9.12 10.69 -25.51
CA ALA A 83 8.66 10.14 -26.77
C ALA A 83 7.17 9.78 -26.72
N LEU A 84 6.72 9.16 -25.63
CA LEU A 84 5.32 8.81 -25.44
C LEU A 84 4.43 10.05 -25.36
N GLN A 85 4.81 11.07 -24.58
CA GLN A 85 4.03 12.31 -24.52
C GLN A 85 3.93 13.03 -25.88
N LYS A 86 5.00 12.95 -26.69
CA LYS A 86 5.01 13.52 -28.04
C LYS A 86 4.11 12.77 -29.02
N ASP A 87 4.15 11.44 -29.00
CA ASP A 87 3.49 10.60 -30.00
C ASP A 87 2.04 10.26 -29.61
N PHE A 88 1.68 10.35 -28.33
CA PHE A 88 0.35 10.04 -27.80
C PHE A 88 -0.25 11.24 -27.05
N PRO A 89 -1.17 12.00 -27.67
CA PRO A 89 -1.74 13.21 -27.07
C PRO A 89 -2.63 12.94 -25.84
N GLN A 90 -3.00 11.68 -25.57
CA GLN A 90 -3.73 11.28 -24.37
C GLN A 90 -2.86 11.29 -23.11
N ILE A 91 -1.53 11.31 -23.26
CA ILE A 91 -0.60 11.40 -22.14
C ILE A 91 -0.45 12.88 -21.78
N GLU A 92 -1.19 13.32 -20.78
CA GLU A 92 -1.16 14.72 -20.33
C GLU A 92 0.20 15.08 -19.74
N ARG A 93 0.78 14.18 -18.94
CA ARG A 93 2.04 14.38 -18.21
C ARG A 93 2.83 13.07 -18.13
N PHE A 94 4.15 13.18 -18.01
CA PHE A 94 5.01 12.06 -17.66
C PHE A 94 5.98 12.49 -16.56
N VAL A 95 6.39 11.55 -15.72
CA VAL A 95 7.45 11.78 -14.73
C VAL A 95 8.38 10.58 -14.75
N ARG A 96 9.68 10.85 -14.74
CA ARG A 96 10.71 9.84 -14.51
C ARG A 96 11.05 9.82 -13.03
N MET A 97 11.20 8.63 -12.49
CA MET A 97 11.62 8.42 -11.11
C MET A 97 12.86 7.53 -11.07
N ASN A 98 13.84 7.93 -10.28
CA ASN A 98 14.99 7.10 -9.94
C ASN A 98 15.25 7.20 -8.44
N GLN A 99 15.64 6.11 -7.80
CA GLN A 99 15.96 6.10 -6.38
C GLN A 99 17.37 5.58 -6.14
N ARG A 100 18.10 6.21 -5.23
CA ARG A 100 19.43 5.75 -4.81
C ARG A 100 19.61 5.93 -3.31
N TRP A 101 20.35 5.00 -2.72
CA TRP A 101 20.90 5.20 -1.38
C TRP A 101 22.05 6.20 -1.47
N ILE A 102 21.95 7.29 -0.73
CA ILE A 102 22.92 8.38 -0.71
C ILE A 102 23.23 8.71 0.73
N THR A 103 24.52 8.83 1.01
CA THR A 103 24.98 9.33 2.30
C THR A 103 24.84 10.85 2.34
N VAL A 104 23.94 11.34 3.20
CA VAL A 104 23.64 12.75 3.42
C VAL A 104 24.25 13.20 4.73
N ARG A 105 24.83 14.40 4.76
CA ARG A 105 25.37 15.01 5.97
C ARG A 105 24.51 16.20 6.37
N SER A 106 24.17 16.28 7.66
CA SER A 106 23.53 17.46 8.25
C SER A 106 24.27 17.83 9.53
N GLY A 107 24.98 18.97 9.51
CA GLY A 107 25.92 19.34 10.56
C GLY A 107 27.01 18.27 10.73
N ASP A 108 27.09 17.66 11.92
CA ASP A 108 28.05 16.59 12.22
C ASP A 108 27.49 15.18 12.07
N ASN A 109 26.19 15.06 11.75
CA ASN A 109 25.53 13.78 11.60
C ASN A 109 25.54 13.30 10.14
N TRP A 110 25.71 11.99 9.97
CA TRP A 110 25.70 11.30 8.68
C TRP A 110 24.53 10.31 8.64
N PHE A 111 23.80 10.32 7.55
CA PHE A 111 22.62 9.49 7.33
C PHE A 111 22.75 8.79 5.99
N ASN A 112 22.39 7.51 5.91
CA ASN A 112 22.27 6.82 4.63
C ASN A 112 20.81 6.78 4.24
N GLU A 113 20.41 7.73 3.37
CA GLU A 113 19.01 7.96 3.03
C GLU A 113 18.71 7.53 1.61
N ARG A 114 17.46 7.10 1.39
CA ARG A 114 16.98 6.78 0.06
C ARG A 114 16.41 8.04 -0.60
N ILE A 115 17.16 8.59 -1.53
CA ILE A 115 16.77 9.81 -2.26
C ILE A 115 16.09 9.42 -3.57
N HIS A 116 14.94 10.03 -3.83
CA HIS A 116 14.22 9.95 -5.10
C HIS A 116 14.52 11.18 -5.95
N PHE A 117 14.97 10.94 -7.17
CA PHE A 117 15.12 11.94 -8.23
C PHE A 117 13.89 11.85 -9.11
N VAL A 118 13.21 12.98 -9.27
CA VAL A 118 11.95 13.09 -10.00
C VAL A 118 11.97 14.30 -10.92
N ASP A 119 11.17 14.26 -11.98
CA ASP A 119 10.92 15.44 -12.82
C ASP A 119 10.07 16.49 -12.08
N GLU A 120 10.06 17.73 -12.58
CA GLU A 120 9.36 18.87 -11.96
C GLU A 120 7.85 18.66 -11.83
N ASP A 121 7.24 17.96 -12.79
CA ASP A 121 5.80 17.63 -12.81
C ASP A 121 5.37 16.64 -11.71
N PHE A 122 6.30 16.10 -10.91
CA PHE A 122 6.00 15.07 -9.90
C PHE A 122 4.93 15.51 -8.89
N LEU A 123 5.03 16.71 -8.34
CA LEU A 123 4.05 17.20 -7.35
C LEU A 123 2.73 17.65 -7.97
N GLU A 124 2.69 17.86 -9.30
CA GLU A 124 1.44 18.13 -10.02
C GLU A 124 0.73 16.82 -10.39
N MET A 125 1.49 15.78 -10.77
CA MET A 125 0.98 14.45 -11.08
C MET A 125 0.49 13.73 -9.82
N PHE A 126 1.24 13.81 -8.73
CA PHE A 126 0.92 13.14 -7.47
C PHE A 126 0.48 14.16 -6.41
N THR A 127 -0.70 13.96 -5.82
CA THR A 127 -1.29 14.83 -4.79
C THR A 127 -0.63 14.72 -3.40
N PHE A 128 0.71 14.78 -3.34
CA PHE A 128 1.42 14.80 -2.07
C PHE A 128 1.21 16.14 -1.35
N PRO A 129 0.80 16.16 -0.07
CA PRO A 129 0.67 17.41 0.67
C PRO A 129 2.06 18.00 0.96
N LEU A 130 2.38 19.13 0.34
CA LEU A 130 3.60 19.87 0.64
C LEU A 130 3.49 20.50 2.04
N LYS A 131 4.26 19.98 2.99
CA LYS A 131 4.20 20.43 4.38
C LYS A 131 4.90 21.78 4.59
N TYR A 132 6.06 21.96 3.95
CA TYR A 132 6.89 23.16 4.00
C TYR A 132 7.57 23.34 2.63
N GLY A 133 7.68 24.59 2.16
CA GLY A 133 8.28 24.97 0.88
C GLY A 133 8.42 26.48 0.77
#